data_AF-A0AB37YTQ8-F1
#
_entry.id   AF-A0AB37YTQ8-F1
#
_cell.length_a   1.000
_cell.length_b   1.000
_cell.length_c   1.000
_cell.angle_alpha   90.00
_cell.angle_beta   90.00
_cell.angle_gamma   90.00
#
_symmetry.space_group_name_H-M   'P 1'
#
loop_
_entity.id
_entity.type
_entity.pdbx_description
1 polymer ?
#
loop_
_entity_poly.entity_id
_entity_poly.type
_entity_poly.pdbx_seq_one_letter_code
_entity_poly.pdbx_strand_id
1 'polypeptide(L)'
;MEKTELMEYLKKEAGLMDNLIKEFLPWLLIYYKVDDLFIEDKVAAVKIVREKLKKDKLFDQENTMLIASEFHDSKKKFLRLLDRFDEGDFSENKEMLLFKAVSILESAVNDKLHEELQLQFGMTHARINKILTRLKVEEKLDWFLQILCGETFLQQKGWAKIRPIITLRNSFIHPKPTDADKYKKQSDLISKESLLEFMEACTECYSFLNDTRSSEVEEFNEKINRLTALV
;
A
#
# COMPACT_ATOMS: atom_id res chain seq x y z
N MET A 1 -1.05 36.01 20.73
CA MET A 1 -0.32 34.74 20.77
C MET A 1 0.77 34.88 21.82
N GLU A 2 0.58 34.24 22.97
CA GLU A 2 1.56 34.31 24.06
C GLU A 2 2.87 33.65 23.62
N LYS A 3 4.00 34.10 24.16
CA LYS A 3 5.36 33.62 23.82
C LYS A 3 5.48 32.09 23.94
N THR A 4 4.66 31.48 24.78
CA THR A 4 4.52 30.03 25.01
C THR A 4 3.85 29.32 23.83
N GLU A 5 2.75 29.86 23.30
CA GLU A 5 2.03 29.30 22.14
C GLU A 5 2.89 29.35 20.86
N LEU A 6 3.68 30.42 20.68
CA LEU A 6 4.60 30.56 19.55
C LEU A 6 5.73 29.50 19.61
N MET A 7 6.28 29.25 20.81
CA MET A 7 7.33 28.25 20.99
C MET A 7 6.82 26.81 20.77
N GLU A 8 5.57 26.53 21.16
CA GLU A 8 4.94 25.24 20.95
C GLU A 8 4.59 25.00 19.48
N TYR A 9 4.10 26.03 18.79
CA TYR A 9 3.88 26.03 17.34
C TYR A 9 5.19 25.75 16.57
N LEU A 10 6.27 26.47 16.88
CA LEU A 10 7.56 26.31 16.21
C LEU A 10 8.18 24.92 16.44
N LYS A 11 8.01 24.34 17.64
CA LYS A 11 8.43 22.96 17.92
C LYS A 11 7.64 21.95 17.09
N LYS A 12 6.34 22.15 16.95
CA LYS A 12 5.47 21.27 16.15
C LYS A 12 5.83 21.34 14.67
N GLU A 13 6.07 22.53 14.13
CA GLU A 13 6.56 22.70 12.76
C GLU A 13 7.94 22.06 12.55
N ALA A 14 8.88 22.28 13.47
CA ALA A 14 10.21 21.68 13.38
C ALA A 14 10.16 20.15 13.39
N GLY A 15 9.31 19.55 14.24
CA GLY A 15 9.10 18.10 14.28
C GLY A 15 8.45 17.55 13.00
N LEU A 16 7.51 18.28 12.40
CA LEU A 16 6.92 17.90 11.10
C LEU A 16 7.96 17.93 9.98
N MET A 17 8.79 18.97 9.95
CA MET A 17 9.86 19.10 8.94
C MET A 17 10.94 18.02 9.11
N ASP A 18 11.31 17.69 10.34
CA ASP A 18 12.26 16.60 10.63
C ASP A 18 11.76 15.24 10.13
N ASN A 19 10.48 14.94 10.38
CA ASN A 19 9.85 13.70 9.90
C ASN A 19 9.82 13.63 8.37
N LEU A 20 9.43 14.72 7.70
CA LEU A 20 9.44 14.78 6.23
C LEU A 20 10.86 14.60 5.67
N ILE A 21 11.88 15.18 6.30
CA ILE A 21 13.27 15.01 5.83
C ILE A 21 13.68 13.55 5.97
N LYS A 22 13.37 12.90 7.09
CA LYS A 22 13.68 11.47 7.32
C LYS A 22 12.99 10.53 6.34
N GLU A 23 11.78 10.84 5.93
CA GLU A 23 11.05 10.02 4.96
C GLU A 23 11.57 10.20 3.53
N PHE A 24 11.87 11.43 3.10
CA PHE A 24 12.14 11.71 1.69
C PHE A 24 13.63 11.75 1.32
N LEU A 25 14.50 12.22 2.23
CA LEU A 25 15.91 12.39 1.91
C LEU A 25 16.62 11.08 1.54
N PRO A 26 16.45 9.96 2.29
CA PRO A 26 17.03 8.67 1.93
C PRO A 26 16.71 8.23 0.49
N TRP A 27 15.45 8.38 0.09
CA TRP A 27 15.00 8.05 -1.26
C TRP A 27 15.67 8.92 -2.32
N LEU A 28 15.75 10.23 -2.08
CA LEU A 28 16.39 11.17 -3.01
C LEU A 28 17.89 10.89 -3.17
N LEU A 29 18.56 10.47 -2.11
CA LEU A 29 19.97 10.11 -2.13
C LEU A 29 20.22 8.90 -3.04
N ILE A 30 19.40 7.85 -2.93
CA ILE A 30 19.48 6.66 -3.78
C ILE A 30 19.10 7.02 -5.23
N TYR A 31 17.99 7.74 -5.43
CA TYR A 31 17.51 8.13 -6.75
C TYR A 31 18.58 8.90 -7.54
N TYR A 32 19.27 9.81 -6.87
CA TYR A 32 20.33 10.62 -7.48
C TYR A 32 21.71 9.99 -7.47
N LYS A 33 21.84 8.75 -6.95
CA LYS A 33 23.09 7.98 -6.84
C LYS A 33 24.18 8.73 -6.07
N VAL A 34 23.80 9.30 -4.93
CA VAL A 34 24.68 10.05 -4.02
C VAL A 34 24.63 9.49 -2.59
N ASP A 35 24.12 8.27 -2.43
CA ASP A 35 24.02 7.54 -1.16
C ASP A 35 25.39 7.24 -0.55
N ASP A 36 26.37 6.78 -1.34
CA ASP A 36 27.75 6.59 -0.87
C ASP A 36 28.38 7.92 -0.41
N LEU A 37 28.19 8.99 -1.20
CA LEU A 37 28.69 10.32 -0.85
C LEU A 37 28.04 10.84 0.44
N PHE A 38 26.77 10.52 0.71
CA PHE A 38 26.12 10.96 1.94
C PHE A 38 26.72 10.31 3.19
N ILE A 39 27.22 9.07 3.08
CA ILE A 39 27.91 8.39 4.17
C ILE A 39 29.26 9.08 4.47
N GLU A 40 29.95 9.58 3.45
CA GLU A 40 31.26 10.23 3.56
C GLU A 40 31.18 11.72 3.90
N ASP A 41 30.34 12.47 3.18
CA ASP A 41 30.12 13.91 3.30
C ASP A 41 28.64 14.25 3.06
N LYS A 42 27.88 14.29 4.17
CA LYS A 42 26.46 14.64 4.17
C LYS A 42 26.17 15.97 3.50
N VAL A 43 27.03 16.98 3.69
CA VAL A 43 26.78 18.34 3.19
C VAL A 43 26.92 18.38 1.68
N ALA A 44 27.95 17.74 1.14
CA ALA A 44 28.16 17.64 -0.30
C ALA A 44 27.00 16.89 -0.99
N ALA A 45 26.59 15.74 -0.44
CA ALA A 45 25.48 14.96 -1.00
C ALA A 45 24.15 15.74 -1.01
N VAL A 46 23.78 16.38 0.11
CA VAL A 46 22.54 17.18 0.20
C VAL A 46 22.57 18.37 -0.77
N LYS A 47 23.74 18.99 -0.99
CA LYS A 47 23.88 20.07 -1.97
C LYS A 47 23.57 19.58 -3.38
N ILE A 48 24.08 18.40 -3.76
CA ILE A 48 23.80 17.80 -5.06
C ILE A 48 22.31 17.47 -5.21
N VAL A 49 21.69 16.84 -4.21
CA VAL A 49 20.25 16.57 -4.20
C VAL A 49 19.45 17.86 -4.42
N ARG A 50 19.78 18.92 -3.69
CA ARG A 50 19.11 20.22 -3.81
C ARG A 50 19.28 20.84 -5.20
N GLU A 51 20.46 20.75 -5.79
CA GLU A 51 20.72 21.26 -7.15
C GLU A 51 19.96 20.47 -8.21
N LYS A 52 19.91 19.13 -8.08
CA LYS A 52 19.14 18.27 -8.98
C LYS A 52 17.65 18.50 -8.82
N LEU A 53 17.10 18.55 -7.61
CA LEU A 53 15.69 18.87 -7.36
C LEU A 53 15.22 20.22 -7.93
N LYS A 54 16.12 21.22 -8.04
CA LYS A 54 15.79 22.51 -8.66
C LYS A 54 15.72 22.42 -10.18
N LYS A 55 16.47 21.50 -10.79
CA LYS A 55 16.57 21.31 -12.25
C LYS A 55 15.54 20.30 -12.73
N ASP A 56 15.44 19.21 -12.01
CA ASP A 56 14.49 18.14 -12.23
C ASP A 56 13.16 18.60 -11.66
N LYS A 57 12.17 18.66 -12.54
CA LYS A 57 10.77 18.85 -12.18
C LYS A 57 10.19 17.60 -11.53
N LEU A 58 10.93 16.98 -10.62
CA LEU A 58 10.63 15.68 -10.02
C LEU A 58 9.27 15.69 -9.30
N PHE A 59 8.94 16.84 -8.70
CA PHE A 59 7.66 17.11 -8.06
C PHE A 59 6.59 17.67 -9.01
N ASP A 60 6.94 18.14 -10.21
CA ASP A 60 5.94 18.52 -11.23
C ASP A 60 5.51 17.32 -12.09
N GLN A 61 6.20 16.18 -11.97
CA GLN A 61 5.74 14.92 -12.54
C GLN A 61 4.73 14.31 -11.57
N GLU A 62 3.49 14.09 -12.01
CA GLU A 62 2.40 13.37 -11.29
C GLU A 62 2.76 11.91 -10.88
N ASN A 63 4.04 11.53 -10.95
CA ASN A 63 4.53 10.15 -10.95
C ASN A 63 5.48 9.82 -9.79
N THR A 64 5.77 10.77 -8.90
CA THR A 64 6.66 10.53 -7.76
C THR A 64 5.83 10.37 -6.49
N MET A 65 5.30 9.17 -6.27
CA MET A 65 4.68 8.80 -4.99
C MET A 65 5.50 7.67 -4.37
N LEU A 66 5.93 7.88 -3.13
CA LEU A 66 6.46 6.83 -2.27
C LEU A 66 5.28 5.95 -1.84
N ILE A 67 5.32 4.68 -2.20
CA ILE A 67 4.33 3.72 -1.71
C ILE A 67 4.85 3.19 -0.38
N ALA A 68 4.31 3.71 0.72
CA ALA A 68 4.46 3.08 2.00
C ALA A 68 3.34 2.05 2.14
N SER A 69 3.69 0.78 2.33
CA SER A 69 2.67 -0.26 2.55
C SER A 69 1.95 -0.03 3.88
N GLU A 70 0.71 0.47 3.83
CA GLU A 70 -0.12 0.74 5.01
C GLU A 70 -1.00 -0.45 5.44
N PHE A 71 -0.66 -1.68 5.00
CA PHE A 71 -1.54 -2.84 5.19
C PHE A 71 -1.89 -3.08 6.67
N HIS A 72 -0.89 -3.11 7.55
CA HIS A 72 -1.11 -3.40 8.97
C HIS A 72 -1.96 -2.33 9.66
N ASP A 73 -1.74 -1.06 9.35
CA ASP A 73 -2.53 0.04 9.90
C ASP A 73 -3.95 0.05 9.36
N SER A 74 -4.12 -0.21 8.07
CA SER A 74 -5.42 -0.34 7.43
C SER A 74 -6.22 -1.51 8.01
N LYS A 75 -5.59 -2.68 8.18
CA LYS A 75 -6.16 -3.83 8.88
C LYS A 75 -6.57 -3.47 10.30
N LYS A 76 -5.68 -2.87 11.10
CA LYS A 76 -5.96 -2.49 12.48
C LYS A 76 -7.12 -1.51 12.60
N LYS A 77 -7.17 -0.50 11.73
CA LYS A 77 -8.28 0.46 11.64
C LYS A 77 -9.58 -0.24 11.25
N PHE A 78 -9.55 -1.16 10.30
CA PHE A 78 -10.71 -1.94 9.87
C PHE A 78 -11.25 -2.85 10.99
N LEU A 79 -10.38 -3.60 11.68
CA LEU A 79 -10.80 -4.48 12.77
C LEU A 79 -11.41 -3.70 13.93
N ARG A 80 -10.82 -2.56 14.31
CA ARG A 80 -11.40 -1.65 15.32
C ARG A 80 -12.74 -1.07 14.89
N LEU A 81 -12.91 -0.82 13.59
CA LEU A 81 -14.18 -0.36 13.05
C LEU A 81 -15.22 -1.47 13.18
N LEU A 82 -14.91 -2.68 12.71
CA LEU A 82 -15.80 -3.86 12.74
C LEU A 82 -16.29 -4.21 14.15
N ASP A 83 -15.40 -4.10 15.15
CA ASP A 83 -15.68 -4.36 16.57
C ASP A 83 -16.69 -3.36 17.17
N ARG A 84 -16.74 -2.12 16.67
CA ARG A 84 -17.64 -1.06 17.19
C ARG A 84 -19.08 -1.17 16.69
N PHE A 85 -19.29 -1.81 15.55
CA PHE A 85 -20.63 -1.99 14.98
C PHE A 85 -21.39 -2.99 15.85
N ASP A 86 -22.58 -2.67 16.35
CA ASP A 86 -23.49 -3.69 16.88
C ASP A 86 -24.15 -4.48 15.72
N GLU A 87 -25.07 -5.41 16.00
CA GLU A 87 -25.72 -6.21 14.95
C GLU A 87 -26.57 -5.36 14.00
N GLY A 88 -27.26 -4.34 14.53
CA GLY A 88 -28.12 -3.45 13.75
C GLY A 88 -27.29 -2.56 12.83
N ASP A 89 -26.30 -1.86 13.41
CA ASP A 89 -25.40 -1.00 12.66
C ASP A 89 -24.63 -1.83 11.61
N PHE A 90 -24.20 -3.05 11.94
CA PHE A 90 -23.49 -3.92 11.00
C PHE A 90 -24.37 -4.25 9.80
N SER A 91 -25.63 -4.64 10.03
CA SER A 91 -26.56 -5.01 8.96
C SER A 91 -26.76 -3.88 7.94
N GLU A 92 -26.80 -2.62 8.40
CA GLU A 92 -26.93 -1.45 7.54
C GLU A 92 -25.66 -1.12 6.76
N ASN A 93 -24.49 -1.53 7.27
CA ASN A 93 -23.18 -1.10 6.77
C ASN A 93 -22.33 -2.23 6.14
N LYS A 94 -22.81 -3.48 6.16
CA LYS A 94 -22.05 -4.66 5.75
C LYS A 94 -21.51 -4.61 4.32
N GLU A 95 -22.23 -4.00 3.37
CA GLU A 95 -21.71 -3.80 2.01
C GLU A 95 -20.52 -2.83 1.99
N MET A 96 -20.63 -1.67 2.65
CA MET A 96 -19.51 -0.74 2.77
C MET A 96 -18.29 -1.43 3.41
N LEU A 97 -18.52 -2.22 4.46
CA LEU A 97 -17.46 -2.98 5.14
C LEU A 97 -16.81 -4.02 4.21
N LEU A 98 -17.60 -4.72 3.40
CA LEU A 98 -17.13 -5.63 2.36
C LEU A 98 -16.23 -4.91 1.34
N PHE A 99 -16.69 -3.77 0.80
CA PHE A 99 -15.90 -2.97 -0.14
C PHE A 99 -14.59 -2.51 0.50
N LYS A 100 -14.64 -2.01 1.74
CA LYS A 100 -13.46 -1.56 2.47
C LYS A 100 -12.46 -2.68 2.71
N ALA A 101 -12.92 -3.87 3.11
CA ALA A 101 -12.07 -5.03 3.31
C ALA A 101 -11.34 -5.43 2.01
N VAL A 102 -12.08 -5.54 0.90
CA VAL A 102 -11.50 -5.88 -0.41
C VAL A 102 -10.51 -4.81 -0.88
N SER A 103 -10.79 -3.53 -0.65
CA SER A 103 -9.86 -2.45 -0.99
C SER A 103 -8.53 -2.54 -0.24
N ILE A 104 -8.51 -3.01 1.02
CA ILE A 104 -7.26 -3.20 1.77
C ILE A 104 -6.38 -4.27 1.11
N LEU A 105 -6.98 -5.38 0.66
CA LEU A 105 -6.27 -6.40 -0.09
C LEU A 105 -5.77 -5.85 -1.44
N GLU A 106 -6.63 -5.16 -2.18
CA GLU A 106 -6.29 -4.58 -3.48
C GLU A 106 -5.11 -3.61 -3.38
N SER A 107 -5.10 -2.74 -2.37
CA SER A 107 -3.98 -1.85 -2.07
C SER A 107 -2.71 -2.63 -1.78
N ALA A 108 -2.73 -3.59 -0.86
CA ALA A 108 -1.54 -4.38 -0.51
C ALA A 108 -0.93 -5.11 -1.71
N VAL A 109 -1.77 -5.69 -2.58
CA VAL A 109 -1.33 -6.35 -3.82
C VAL A 109 -0.74 -5.34 -4.80
N ASN A 110 -1.41 -4.19 -4.98
CA ASN A 110 -0.93 -3.15 -5.89
C ASN A 110 0.40 -2.55 -5.42
N ASP A 111 0.55 -2.29 -4.12
CA ASP A 111 1.74 -1.71 -3.54
C ASP A 111 2.96 -2.59 -3.83
N LYS A 112 2.85 -3.90 -3.53
CA LYS A 112 3.92 -4.86 -3.83
C LYS A 112 4.26 -4.88 -5.31
N LEU A 113 3.26 -5.04 -6.18
CA LEU A 113 3.50 -5.13 -7.63
C LEU A 113 4.09 -3.84 -8.18
N HIS A 114 3.70 -2.70 -7.62
CA HIS A 114 4.25 -1.42 -8.02
C HIS A 114 5.73 -1.32 -7.66
N GLU A 115 6.12 -1.69 -6.44
CA GLU A 115 7.52 -1.71 -6.01
C GLU A 115 8.37 -2.62 -6.91
N GLU A 116 7.90 -3.83 -7.22
CA GLU A 116 8.60 -4.75 -8.13
C GLU A 116 8.78 -4.15 -9.53
N LEU A 117 7.71 -3.63 -10.13
CA LEU A 117 7.77 -3.06 -11.48
C LEU A 117 8.66 -1.83 -11.55
N GLN A 118 8.68 -1.03 -10.48
CA GLN A 118 9.50 0.16 -10.41
C GLN A 118 10.98 -0.19 -10.22
N LEU A 119 11.29 -1.09 -9.28
CA LEU A 119 12.67 -1.35 -8.87
C LEU A 119 13.36 -2.38 -9.77
N GLN A 120 12.68 -3.46 -10.17
CA GLN A 120 13.28 -4.46 -11.06
C GLN A 120 13.30 -3.99 -12.51
N PHE A 121 12.22 -3.34 -12.97
CA PHE A 121 12.03 -3.04 -14.40
C PHE A 121 12.16 -1.55 -14.74
N GLY A 122 12.42 -0.68 -13.75
CA GLY A 122 12.58 0.75 -13.96
C GLY A 122 11.33 1.43 -14.52
N MET A 123 10.13 0.86 -14.31
CA MET A 123 8.90 1.40 -14.88
C MET A 123 8.45 2.67 -14.16
N THR A 124 7.84 3.59 -14.91
CA THR A 124 7.25 4.81 -14.33
C THR A 124 5.90 4.52 -13.69
N HIS A 125 5.55 5.27 -12.65
CA HIS A 125 4.27 5.15 -11.94
C HIS A 125 3.05 5.21 -12.88
N ALA A 126 3.01 6.18 -13.82
CA ALA A 126 1.94 6.24 -14.83
C ALA A 126 1.80 4.96 -15.67
N ARG A 127 2.93 4.33 -16.01
CA ARG A 127 2.91 3.08 -16.78
C ARG A 127 2.43 1.92 -15.91
N ILE A 128 2.93 1.83 -14.68
CA ILE A 128 2.53 0.81 -13.72
C ILE A 128 1.03 0.88 -13.46
N ASN A 129 0.49 2.07 -13.16
CA ASN A 129 -0.93 2.25 -12.93
C ASN A 129 -1.79 1.86 -14.14
N LYS A 130 -1.35 2.17 -15.37
CA LYS A 130 -2.06 1.71 -16.58
C LYS A 130 -2.11 0.19 -16.71
N ILE A 131 -1.12 -0.53 -16.18
CA ILE A 131 -1.10 -2.00 -16.14
C ILE A 131 -2.01 -2.49 -15.02
N LEU A 132 -1.74 -2.07 -13.78
CA LEU A 132 -2.42 -2.60 -12.59
C LEU A 132 -3.91 -2.28 -12.55
N THR A 133 -4.36 -1.17 -13.12
CA THR A 133 -5.80 -0.83 -13.19
C THR A 133 -6.60 -1.74 -14.12
N ARG A 134 -5.94 -2.43 -15.06
CA ARG A 134 -6.59 -3.34 -16.02
C ARG A 134 -6.69 -4.77 -15.50
N LEU A 135 -5.86 -5.13 -14.52
CA LEU A 135 -5.77 -6.48 -13.99
C LEU A 135 -6.67 -6.64 -12.77
N LYS A 136 -7.41 -7.75 -12.73
CA LYS A 136 -8.12 -8.20 -11.54
C LYS A 136 -7.13 -8.70 -10.49
N VAL A 137 -7.54 -8.73 -9.23
CA VAL A 137 -6.73 -9.29 -8.13
C VAL A 137 -6.31 -10.73 -8.39
N GLU A 138 -7.20 -11.55 -8.96
CA GLU A 138 -6.88 -12.94 -9.33
C GLU A 138 -5.75 -13.00 -10.37
N GLU A 139 -5.77 -12.14 -11.38
CA GLU A 139 -4.71 -12.08 -12.41
C GLU A 139 -3.38 -11.58 -11.84
N LYS A 140 -3.46 -10.61 -10.91
CA LYS A 140 -2.31 -10.05 -10.19
C LYS A 140 -1.61 -11.08 -9.31
N LEU A 141 -2.38 -11.92 -8.62
CA LEU A 141 -1.89 -12.94 -7.69
C LEU A 141 -1.53 -14.26 -8.39
N ASP A 142 -1.79 -14.38 -9.68
CA ASP A 142 -1.52 -15.57 -10.48
C ASP A 142 -0.44 -15.33 -11.54
N TRP A 143 -0.79 -15.37 -12.83
CA TRP A 143 0.15 -15.31 -13.94
C TRP A 143 1.05 -14.07 -13.89
N PHE A 144 0.54 -12.94 -13.38
CA PHE A 144 1.36 -11.73 -13.30
C PHE A 144 2.45 -11.87 -12.24
N LEU A 145 2.12 -12.45 -11.08
CA LEU A 145 3.09 -12.75 -10.04
C LEU A 145 4.09 -13.84 -10.49
N GLN A 146 3.61 -14.85 -11.22
CA GLN A 146 4.47 -15.88 -11.81
C GLN A 146 5.51 -15.30 -12.77
N ILE A 147 5.15 -14.27 -13.55
CA ILE A 147 6.11 -13.56 -14.41
C ILE A 147 7.14 -12.79 -13.59
N LEU A 148 6.74 -12.17 -12.48
CA LEU A 148 7.62 -11.30 -11.69
C LEU A 148 8.58 -12.07 -10.78
N CYS A 149 8.08 -13.11 -10.10
CA CYS A 149 8.87 -13.86 -9.10
C CYS A 149 8.71 -15.39 -9.19
N GLY A 150 8.04 -15.92 -10.22
CA GLY A 150 7.88 -17.37 -10.40
C GLY A 150 6.81 -18.02 -9.53
N GLU A 151 6.11 -17.24 -8.70
CA GLU A 151 5.19 -17.74 -7.68
C GLU A 151 3.72 -17.38 -7.94
N THR A 152 2.79 -18.14 -7.37
CA THR A 152 1.34 -17.87 -7.42
C THR A 152 0.71 -18.01 -6.04
N PHE A 153 -0.14 -17.06 -5.65
CA PHE A 153 -0.87 -17.16 -4.39
C PHE A 153 -2.13 -18.04 -4.50
N LEU A 154 -2.59 -18.35 -5.72
CA LEU A 154 -3.85 -19.07 -5.93
C LEU A 154 -3.82 -20.50 -5.39
N GLN A 155 -2.63 -21.06 -5.23
CA GLN A 155 -2.41 -22.38 -4.66
C GLN A 155 -2.33 -22.37 -3.12
N GLN A 156 -2.28 -21.19 -2.50
CA GLN A 156 -2.21 -21.04 -1.04
C GLN A 156 -3.59 -21.19 -0.40
N LYS A 157 -3.62 -21.70 0.83
CA LYS A 157 -4.88 -21.93 1.58
C LYS A 157 -5.72 -20.66 1.73
N GLY A 158 -5.07 -19.52 1.95
CA GLY A 158 -5.74 -18.22 2.07
C GLY A 158 -6.56 -17.82 0.84
N TRP A 159 -6.20 -18.28 -0.37
CA TRP A 159 -6.95 -17.93 -1.58
C TRP A 159 -8.39 -18.43 -1.56
N ALA A 160 -8.64 -19.62 -0.98
CA ALA A 160 -9.98 -20.19 -0.86
C ALA A 160 -10.90 -19.33 0.04
N LYS A 161 -10.33 -18.51 0.93
CA LYS A 161 -11.05 -17.55 1.78
C LYS A 161 -11.19 -16.18 1.13
N ILE A 162 -10.20 -15.77 0.33
CA ILE A 162 -10.21 -14.49 -0.39
C ILE A 162 -11.19 -14.50 -1.57
N ARG A 163 -11.12 -15.52 -2.44
CA ARG A 163 -11.86 -15.57 -3.71
C ARG A 163 -13.38 -15.39 -3.57
N PRO A 164 -14.07 -16.05 -2.61
CA PRO A 164 -15.51 -15.89 -2.45
C PRO A 164 -15.90 -14.45 -2.09
N ILE A 165 -15.11 -13.78 -1.25
CA ILE A 165 -15.37 -12.40 -0.80
C ILE A 165 -15.17 -11.39 -1.94
N ILE A 166 -14.11 -11.55 -2.75
CA ILE A 166 -13.92 -10.73 -3.96
C ILE A 166 -15.09 -10.91 -4.93
N THR A 167 -15.51 -12.16 -5.15
CA THR A 167 -16.62 -12.50 -6.04
C THR A 167 -17.92 -11.89 -5.54
N LEU A 168 -18.16 -11.98 -4.22
CA LEU A 168 -19.30 -11.37 -3.56
C LEU A 168 -19.30 -9.85 -3.74
N ARG A 169 -18.18 -9.16 -3.46
CA ARG A 169 -18.02 -7.71 -3.69
C ARG A 169 -18.32 -7.33 -5.14
N ASN A 170 -17.77 -8.05 -6.10
CA ASN A 170 -17.97 -7.77 -7.52
C ASN A 170 -19.44 -7.92 -7.94
N SER A 171 -20.20 -8.80 -7.28
CA SER A 171 -21.63 -8.96 -7.54
C SER A 171 -22.46 -7.71 -7.21
N PHE A 172 -21.97 -6.82 -6.34
CA PHE A 172 -22.59 -5.55 -5.99
C PHE A 172 -22.15 -4.36 -6.86
N ILE A 173 -21.12 -4.51 -7.70
CA ILE A 173 -20.63 -3.44 -8.60
C ILE A 173 -21.45 -3.37 -9.89
N HIS A 174 -21.94 -4.51 -10.38
CA HIS A 174 -22.81 -4.59 -11.55
C HIS A 174 -24.25 -4.17 -11.16
N PRO A 175 -25.09 -3.70 -12.11
CA PRO A 175 -26.42 -3.18 -11.78
C PRO A 175 -27.16 -4.14 -10.85
N LYS A 176 -27.72 -3.57 -9.77
CA LYS A 176 -28.36 -4.32 -8.68
C LYS A 176 -29.22 -5.45 -9.26
N PRO A 177 -29.15 -6.67 -8.70
CA PRO A 177 -30.05 -7.73 -9.13
C PRO A 177 -31.48 -7.19 -9.16
N THR A 178 -32.15 -7.31 -10.31
CA THR A 178 -33.59 -7.00 -10.42
C THR A 178 -34.43 -7.90 -9.51
N ASP A 179 -33.83 -8.99 -9.02
CA ASP A 179 -34.38 -9.95 -8.07
C ASP A 179 -33.91 -9.63 -6.63
N ALA A 180 -34.87 -9.20 -5.80
CA ALA A 180 -34.66 -8.86 -4.39
C ALA A 180 -34.24 -10.07 -3.54
N ASP A 181 -34.71 -11.28 -3.86
CA ASP A 181 -34.37 -12.49 -3.11
C ASP A 181 -32.91 -12.89 -3.37
N LYS A 182 -32.46 -12.73 -4.61
CA LYS A 182 -31.06 -12.94 -4.98
C LYS A 182 -30.14 -11.94 -4.27
N TYR A 183 -30.52 -10.67 -4.23
CA TYR A 183 -29.77 -9.64 -3.51
C TYR A 183 -29.70 -9.93 -2.01
N LYS A 184 -30.82 -10.30 -1.39
CA LYS A 184 -30.86 -10.65 0.04
C LYS A 184 -29.95 -11.83 0.35
N LYS A 185 -30.02 -12.92 -0.44
CA LYS A 185 -29.13 -14.08 -0.29
C LYS A 185 -27.65 -13.71 -0.37
N GLN A 186 -27.26 -12.83 -1.30
CA GLN A 186 -25.87 -12.36 -1.41
C GLN A 186 -25.48 -11.50 -0.20
N SER A 187 -26.35 -10.58 0.19
CA SER A 187 -26.16 -9.70 1.33
C SER A 187 -26.00 -10.47 2.65
N ASP A 188 -26.72 -11.57 2.82
CA ASP A 188 -26.67 -12.43 4.03
C ASP A 188 -25.37 -13.26 4.12
N LEU A 189 -24.59 -13.36 3.05
CA LEU A 189 -23.25 -13.97 3.08
C LEU A 189 -22.19 -13.05 3.73
N ILE A 190 -22.51 -11.77 3.91
CA ILE A 190 -21.62 -10.81 4.57
C ILE A 190 -21.89 -10.87 6.08
N SER A 191 -20.97 -11.47 6.82
CA SER A 191 -21.01 -11.54 8.28
C SER A 191 -19.70 -11.00 8.86
N LYS A 192 -19.69 -10.69 10.16
CA LYS A 192 -18.46 -10.25 10.83
C LYS A 192 -17.40 -11.34 10.76
N GLU A 193 -17.80 -12.59 10.97
CA GLU A 193 -16.94 -13.77 10.93
C GLU A 193 -16.32 -13.93 9.54
N SER A 194 -17.10 -13.82 8.46
CA SER A 194 -16.56 -13.95 7.10
C SER A 194 -15.59 -12.82 6.75
N LEU A 195 -15.81 -11.60 7.24
CA LEU A 195 -14.87 -10.48 7.09
C LEU A 195 -13.61 -10.64 7.95
N LEU A 196 -13.71 -11.24 9.14
CA LEU A 196 -12.54 -11.55 9.99
C LEU A 196 -11.66 -12.62 9.34
N GLU A 197 -12.25 -13.75 8.92
CA GLU A 197 -11.54 -14.81 8.21
C GLU A 197 -10.87 -14.28 6.92
N PHE A 198 -11.56 -13.39 6.20
CA PHE A 198 -11.00 -12.73 5.03
C PHE A 198 -9.77 -11.90 5.37
N MET A 199 -9.80 -11.10 6.45
CA MET A 199 -8.66 -10.27 6.86
C MET A 199 -7.46 -11.09 7.35
N GLU A 200 -7.70 -12.25 7.96
CA GLU A 200 -6.66 -13.22 8.29
C GLU A 200 -6.01 -13.76 7.01
N ALA A 201 -6.80 -14.21 6.05
CA ALA A 201 -6.29 -14.67 4.75
C ALA A 201 -5.56 -13.55 3.98
N CYS A 202 -6.00 -12.30 4.09
CA CYS A 202 -5.27 -11.15 3.53
C CYS A 202 -3.91 -10.95 4.20
N THR A 203 -3.78 -11.30 5.48
CA THR A 203 -2.50 -11.24 6.19
C THR A 203 -1.55 -12.32 5.70
N GLU A 204 -2.06 -13.54 5.49
CA GLU A 204 -1.28 -14.62 4.85
C GLU A 204 -0.82 -14.22 3.45
N CYS A 205 -1.71 -13.62 2.65
CA CYS A 205 -1.37 -13.08 1.34
C CYS A 205 -0.27 -12.01 1.45
N TYR A 206 -0.41 -11.05 2.36
CA TYR A 206 0.58 -10.00 2.56
C TYR A 206 1.96 -10.55 2.97
N SER A 207 1.98 -11.52 3.89
CA SER A 207 3.23 -12.21 4.27
C SER A 207 3.85 -12.92 3.09
N PHE A 208 3.08 -13.71 2.33
CA PHE A 208 3.56 -14.38 1.12
C PHE A 208 4.13 -13.39 0.08
N LEU A 209 3.46 -12.25 -0.12
CA LEU A 209 3.92 -11.21 -1.04
C LEU A 209 5.23 -10.57 -0.59
N ASN A 210 5.47 -10.48 0.73
CA ASN A 210 6.74 -9.98 1.28
C ASN A 210 7.86 -11.03 1.19
N ASP A 211 7.54 -12.30 1.42
CA ASP A 211 8.51 -13.41 1.36
C ASP A 211 8.96 -13.69 -0.10
N THR A 212 8.20 -13.22 -1.08
CA THR A 212 8.47 -13.38 -2.52
C THR A 212 8.93 -12.09 -3.18
N ARG A 213 9.49 -11.17 -2.38
CA ARG A 213 10.13 -9.96 -2.89
C ARG A 213 11.40 -10.30 -3.64
N SER A 214 11.69 -9.50 -4.64
CA SER A 214 12.95 -9.60 -5.35
C SER A 214 14.14 -9.05 -4.58
N SER A 215 15.34 -9.54 -4.91
CA SER A 215 16.60 -9.04 -4.36
C SER A 215 16.75 -7.52 -4.57
N GLU A 216 16.31 -6.99 -5.71
CA GLU A 216 16.38 -5.56 -6.02
C GLU A 216 15.55 -4.73 -5.04
N VAL A 217 14.38 -5.24 -4.64
CA VAL A 217 13.51 -4.59 -3.67
C VAL A 217 14.08 -4.69 -2.26
N GLU A 218 14.64 -5.85 -1.89
CA GLU A 218 15.30 -6.06 -0.61
C GLU A 218 16.52 -5.13 -0.44
N GLU A 219 17.42 -5.11 -1.42
CA GLU A 219 18.59 -4.23 -1.43
C GLU A 219 18.21 -2.75 -1.35
N PHE A 220 17.14 -2.34 -2.05
CA PHE A 220 16.63 -0.99 -1.97
C PHE A 220 16.15 -0.64 -0.56
N ASN A 221 15.36 -1.53 0.06
CA ASN A 221 14.85 -1.33 1.42
C ASN A 221 15.96 -1.28 2.47
N GLU A 222 16.99 -2.13 2.33
CA GLU A 222 18.17 -2.10 3.20
C GLU A 222 18.92 -0.76 3.09
N LYS A 223 19.13 -0.26 1.87
CA LYS A 223 19.75 1.05 1.64
C LYS A 223 18.92 2.18 2.25
N ILE A 224 17.61 2.18 2.03
CA ILE A 224 16.70 3.17 2.64
C ILE A 224 16.85 3.13 4.17
N ASN A 225 16.71 1.97 4.80
CA ASN A 225 16.79 1.84 6.26
C ASN A 225 18.13 2.34 6.82
N ARG A 226 19.24 2.00 6.16
CA ARG A 226 20.57 2.47 6.54
C ARG A 226 20.68 3.99 6.45
N LEU A 227 20.18 4.59 5.37
CA LEU A 227 20.23 6.03 5.16
C LEU A 227 19.30 6.77 6.13
N THR A 228 18.08 6.27 6.37
CA THR A 228 17.14 6.84 7.35
C THR A 228 17.74 6.91 8.75
N ALA A 229 18.51 5.90 9.16
CA ALA A 229 19.20 5.92 10.46
C ALA A 229 20.32 6.98 10.56
N LEU A 230 20.78 7.52 9.43
CA LEU A 230 21.80 8.57 9.35
C LEU A 230 21.23 9.98 9.21
N VAL A 231 19.91 10.12 9.00
CA VAL A 231 19.20 11.39 8.90
C VAL A 231 18.65 11.79 10.26
#